data_AF-A0A4Y8CJS0-F1
#
_entry.id   AF-A0A4Y8CJS0-F1
#
_cell.length_a   1.000
_cell.length_b   1.000
_cell.length_c   1.000
_cell.angle_alpha   90.00
_cell.angle_beta   90.00
_cell.angle_gamma   90.00
#
_symmetry.space_group_name_H-M   'P 1'
#
loop_
_entity.id
_entity.type
_entity.pdbx_description
1 polymer ?
#
loop_
_entity_poly.entity_id
_entity_poly.type
_entity_poly.pdbx_seq_one_letter_code
_entity_poly.pdbx_strand_id
1 'polypeptide(L)'
;LKKSFTDKLSLYKDQVLKVKNGELKNEKRYFLTTSMVVDGEEKNIIFKFYNDNNNWLIYDVDVLGVSIVQTYRSQFGDILANQGFDALLQKLESIVIE
;
A
#
# COMPACT_ATOMS: atom_id res chain seq x y z
N LEU A 1 9.32 4.99 2.33
CA LEU A 1 8.20 4.05 2.05
C LEU A 1 7.08 4.13 3.08
N LYS A 2 7.31 3.74 4.34
CA LYS A 2 6.27 3.79 5.41
C LYS A 2 5.59 5.16 5.52
N LYS A 3 6.36 6.26 5.52
CA LYS A 3 5.81 7.62 5.55
C LYS A 3 4.96 7.92 4.32
N SER A 4 5.48 7.79 3.10
CA SER A 4 4.66 8.04 1.90
C SER A 4 3.42 7.14 1.79
N PHE A 5 3.47 5.92 2.32
CA PHE A 5 2.31 5.05 2.49
C PHE A 5 1.28 5.68 3.45
N THR A 6 1.72 6.11 4.63
CA THR A 6 0.89 6.82 5.61
C THR A 6 0.39 8.16 5.08
N ASP A 7 1.18 8.88 4.27
CA ASP A 7 0.79 10.16 3.67
C ASP A 7 -0.34 9.97 2.68
N LYS A 8 -0.26 8.96 1.80
CA LYS A 8 -1.37 8.62 0.88
C LYS A 8 -2.63 8.22 1.63
N LEU A 9 -2.50 7.49 2.75
CA LEU A 9 -3.65 7.19 3.62
C LEU A 9 -4.17 8.43 4.35
N SER A 10 -3.28 9.38 4.69
CA SER A 10 -3.64 10.63 5.38
C SER A 10 -4.44 11.59 4.49
N LEU A 11 -4.40 11.42 3.16
CA LEU A 11 -5.27 12.14 2.23
C LEU A 11 -6.76 11.76 2.41
N TYR A 12 -7.04 10.66 3.11
CA TYR A 12 -8.40 10.11 3.29
C TYR A 12 -8.85 10.17 4.76
N LYS A 13 -8.46 11.25 5.47
CA LYS A 13 -8.60 11.40 6.94
C LYS A 13 -10.02 11.38 7.48
N ASP A 14 -11.02 11.77 6.68
CA ASP A 14 -12.39 12.02 7.18
C ASP A 14 -13.44 11.05 6.64
N GLN A 15 -12.99 9.99 5.96
CA GLN A 15 -13.90 9.08 5.26
C GLN A 15 -14.10 7.79 6.05
N VAL A 16 -15.37 7.44 6.26
CA VAL A 16 -15.73 6.20 6.95
C VAL A 16 -15.49 5.02 6.00
N LEU A 17 -14.58 4.14 6.39
CA LEU A 17 -14.37 2.87 5.69
C LEU A 17 -15.47 1.87 6.07
N LYS A 18 -16.18 1.36 5.07
CA LYS A 18 -17.12 0.24 5.22
C LYS A 18 -16.45 -1.04 4.77
N VAL A 19 -16.41 -2.03 5.66
CA VAL A 19 -15.96 -3.38 5.31
C VAL A 19 -17.00 -4.01 4.38
N LYS A 20 -16.55 -4.50 3.22
CA LYS A 20 -17.41 -5.15 2.23
C LYS A 20 -17.27 -6.66 2.26
N ASN A 21 -16.03 -7.13 2.21
CA ASN A 21 -15.73 -8.56 2.12
C ASN A 21 -14.36 -8.83 2.70
N GLY A 22 -14.14 -10.07 3.13
CA GLY A 22 -12.85 -10.56 3.56
C GLY A 22 -12.61 -11.96 3.01
N GLU A 23 -11.44 -12.17 2.43
CA GLU A 23 -11.13 -13.41 1.71
C GLU A 23 -9.77 -13.95 2.16
N LEU A 24 -9.76 -15.20 2.65
CA LEU A 24 -8.53 -15.92 2.90
C LEU A 24 -7.98 -16.43 1.56
N LYS A 25 -6.87 -15.86 1.10
CA LYS A 25 -6.21 -16.26 -0.15
C LYS A 25 -5.38 -17.53 0.03
N ASN A 26 -4.86 -17.75 1.24
CA ASN A 26 -4.23 -18.99 1.72
C ASN A 26 -4.02 -18.89 3.23
N GLU A 27 -3.46 -19.93 3.86
CA GLU A 27 -3.20 -20.00 5.31
C GLU A 27 -2.48 -18.76 5.88
N LYS A 28 -1.64 -18.08 5.08
CA LYS A 28 -0.86 -16.92 5.51
C LYS A 28 -1.31 -15.60 4.90
N ARG A 29 -2.34 -15.56 4.05
CA ARG A 29 -2.73 -14.36 3.30
C ARG A 29 -4.23 -14.12 3.38
N TYR A 30 -4.60 -12.91 3.79
CA TYR A 30 -5.99 -12.49 3.91
C TYR A 30 -6.18 -11.13 3.27
N PHE A 31 -7.20 -10.97 2.43
CA PHE A 31 -7.51 -9.72 1.75
C PHE A 31 -8.81 -9.15 2.32
N LEU A 32 -8.74 -7.96 2.90
CA LEU A 32 -9.90 -7.22 3.41
C LEU A 32 -10.28 -6.15 2.40
N THR A 33 -11.43 -6.32 1.75
CA THR A 33 -12.00 -5.32 0.86
C THR A 33 -12.85 -4.35 1.66
N THR A 34 -12.48 -3.09 1.58
CA THR A 34 -13.20 -1.96 2.18
C THR A 34 -13.60 -0.98 1.10
N SER A 35 -14.51 -0.08 1.44
CA SER A 35 -14.98 0.98 0.57
C SER A 35 -15.10 2.26 1.36
N MET A 36 -14.91 3.38 0.67
CA MET A 36 -15.22 4.70 1.20
C MET A 36 -15.83 5.56 0.11
N VAL A 37 -16.62 6.55 0.52
CA VAL A 37 -17.20 7.51 -0.42
C VAL A 37 -16.31 8.75 -0.47
N VAL A 38 -15.86 9.11 -1.66
CA VAL A 38 -15.05 10.30 -1.94
C VAL A 38 -15.72 11.06 -3.06
N ASP A 39 -16.09 12.31 -2.83
CA ASP A 39 -16.76 13.16 -3.82
C ASP A 39 -18.05 12.52 -4.42
N GLY A 40 -18.78 11.75 -3.60
CA GLY A 40 -19.98 11.03 -4.03
C GLY A 40 -19.74 9.70 -4.75
N GLU A 41 -18.47 9.36 -5.03
CA GLU A 41 -18.11 8.09 -5.66
C GLU A 41 -17.59 7.08 -4.63
N GLU A 42 -18.01 5.82 -4.76
CA GLU A 42 -17.49 4.75 -3.93
C GLU A 42 -16.15 4.25 -4.46
N LYS A 43 -15.12 4.37 -3.62
CA LYS A 43 -13.75 3.94 -3.91
C LYS A 43 -13.39 2.75 -3.04
N ASN A 44 -12.94 1.66 -3.68
CA ASN A 44 -12.52 0.45 -2.98
C ASN A 44 -11.05 0.54 -2.55
N ILE A 45 -10.79 0.06 -1.34
CA ILE A 45 -9.45 -0.12 -0.78
C ILE A 45 -9.31 -1.56 -0.31
N ILE A 46 -8.28 -2.26 -0.76
CA ILE A 46 -8.00 -3.65 -0.37
C ILE A 46 -6.77 -3.67 0.53
N PHE A 47 -6.94 -4.04 1.78
CA PHE A 47 -5.83 -4.30 2.70
C PHE A 47 -5.38 -5.74 2.56
N LYS A 48 -4.10 -5.96 2.24
CA LYS A 48 -3.52 -7.30 2.12
C LYS A 48 -2.72 -7.62 3.37
N PHE A 49 -3.14 -8.67 4.05
CA PHE A 49 -2.54 -9.13 5.29
C PHE A 49 -1.64 -10.34 5.06
N TYR A 50 -0.60 -10.42 5.90
CA TYR A 50 0.26 -11.56 6.07
C TYR A 50 0.17 -12.05 7.52
N ASN A 51 0.03 -13.36 7.72
CA ASN A 51 0.10 -13.96 9.05
C ASN A 51 1.55 -14.29 9.40
N ASP A 52 2.06 -13.61 10.41
CA ASP A 52 3.33 -13.92 11.07
C ASP A 52 3.06 -14.49 12.46
N ASN A 53 3.07 -15.82 12.59
CA ASN A 53 2.87 -16.52 13.87
C ASN A 53 1.62 -16.05 14.65
N ASN A 54 0.45 -16.06 14.01
CA ASN A 54 -0.83 -15.55 14.53
C ASN A 54 -0.92 -14.03 14.68
N ASN A 55 0.08 -13.28 14.22
CA ASN A 55 0.02 -11.83 14.11
C ASN A 55 -0.29 -11.41 12.66
N TRP A 56 -1.46 -10.85 12.42
CA TRP A 56 -1.85 -10.38 11.09
C TRP A 56 -1.33 -8.97 10.84
N LEU A 57 -0.41 -8.85 9.90
CA LEU A 57 0.25 -7.60 9.54
C LEU A 57 -0.17 -7.17 8.13
N ILE A 58 -0.45 -5.89 7.95
CA ILE A 58 -0.68 -5.31 6.62
C ILE A 58 0.68 -5.18 5.93
N TYR A 59 0.84 -5.82 4.78
CA TYR A 59 2.08 -5.74 3.99
C TYR A 59 1.90 -4.92 2.71
N ASP A 60 0.68 -4.77 2.21
CA ASP A 60 0.35 -4.00 1.01
C ASP A 60 -1.10 -3.51 1.07
N VAL A 61 -1.38 -2.46 0.33
CA VAL A 61 -2.73 -1.89 0.18
C VAL A 61 -2.94 -1.55 -1.29
N ASP A 62 -4.07 -1.99 -1.84
CA ASP A 62 -4.52 -1.53 -3.14
C ASP A 62 -5.47 -0.37 -2.94
N VAL A 63 -5.10 0.79 -3.49
CA VAL A 63 -5.96 1.97 -3.54
C VAL A 63 -6.37 2.14 -4.98
N LEU A 64 -7.67 2.12 -5.26
CA LEU A 64 -8.20 2.26 -6.62
C LEU A 64 -7.62 1.23 -7.61
N GLY A 65 -7.43 -0.01 -7.15
CA GLY A 65 -6.87 -1.10 -7.96
C GLY A 65 -5.35 -1.04 -8.15
N VAL A 66 -4.67 -0.05 -7.58
CA VAL A 66 -3.22 0.09 -7.67
C VAL A 66 -2.56 -0.31 -6.34
N SER A 67 -1.73 -1.35 -6.39
CA SER A 67 -0.90 -1.77 -5.26
C SER A 67 0.21 -0.74 -5.00
N ILE A 68 0.32 -0.32 -3.75
CA ILE A 68 1.39 0.59 -3.34
C ILE A 68 2.75 -0.10 -3.49
N VAL A 69 2.87 -1.36 -3.07
CA VAL A 69 4.13 -2.12 -3.21
C VAL A 69 4.53 -2.30 -4.67
N GLN A 70 3.59 -2.65 -5.56
CA GLN A 70 3.90 -2.78 -6.99
C GLN A 70 4.32 -1.44 -7.61
N THR A 71 3.65 -0.35 -7.24
CA THR A 71 4.01 1.00 -7.71
C THR A 71 5.47 1.32 -7.39
N TYR A 72 5.88 1.09 -6.14
CA TYR A 72 7.26 1.33 -5.73
C TYR A 72 8.26 0.38 -6.38
N ARG A 73 7.91 -0.92 -6.52
CA ARG A 73 8.76 -1.87 -7.25
C ARG A 73 9.02 -1.43 -8.68
N SER A 74 8.02 -0.91 -9.38
CA SER A 74 8.19 -0.39 -10.75
C SER A 74 9.17 0.78 -10.76
N GLN A 75 8.96 1.78 -9.90
CA GLN A 75 9.83 2.96 -9.82
C GLN A 75 11.27 2.60 -9.48
N PHE A 76 11.49 1.64 -8.57
CA PHE A 76 12.82 1.18 -8.23
C PHE A 76 13.45 0.37 -9.36
N GLY A 77 12.66 -0.45 -10.07
CA GLY A 77 13.11 -1.15 -11.28
C GLY A 77 13.61 -0.18 -12.35
N ASP A 78 12.89 0.91 -12.59
CA ASP A 78 13.28 1.94 -13.54
C ASP A 78 14.58 2.65 -13.13
N ILE A 79 14.76 2.95 -11.85
CA ILE A 79 16.00 3.55 -11.34
C ILE A 79 17.16 2.55 -11.48
N LEU A 80 16.97 1.30 -11.08
CA LEU A 80 18.01 0.27 -11.18
C LEU A 80 18.47 0.06 -12.62
N ALA A 81 17.53 0.03 -13.58
CA ALA A 81 17.83 -0.19 -14.98
C ALA A 81 18.59 1.00 -15.62
N ASN A 82 18.25 2.23 -15.23
CA ASN A 82 18.76 3.44 -15.91
C ASN A 82 19.91 4.14 -15.17
N GLN A 83 19.99 3.99 -13.84
CA GLN A 83 20.87 4.80 -12.97
C GLN A 83 21.69 3.93 -12.00
N GLY A 84 21.41 2.63 -11.90
CA GLY A 84 22.15 1.70 -11.05
C GLY A 84 21.75 1.72 -9.58
N PHE A 85 22.44 0.91 -8.78
CA PHE A 85 22.11 0.68 -7.37
C PHE A 85 22.36 1.92 -6.49
N ASP A 86 23.47 2.64 -6.72
CA ASP A 86 23.82 3.81 -5.91
C ASP A 86 22.76 4.91 -6.00
N ALA A 87 22.19 5.12 -7.20
CA ALA A 87 21.08 6.06 -7.41
C ALA A 87 19.80 5.62 -6.68
N LEU A 88 19.52 4.31 -6.64
CA LEU A 88 18.40 3.80 -5.84
C LEU A 88 18.64 4.05 -4.35
N LEU A 89 19.84 3.77 -3.84
CA LEU A 89 20.18 3.97 -2.43
C LEU A 89 20.04 5.45 -2.05
N GLN A 90 20.60 6.36 -2.85
CA GLN A 90 20.48 7.80 -2.64
C GLN A 90 19.00 8.25 -2.65
N LYS A 91 18.18 7.71 -3.54
CA LYS A 91 16.74 7.99 -3.58
C LYS A 91 16.00 7.50 -2.35
N LEU A 92 16.42 6.37 -1.76
CA LEU A 92 15.83 5.85 -0.53
C LEU A 92 16.23 6.70 0.69
N GLU A 93 17.49 7.15 0.75
CA GLU A 93 18.02 8.02 1.79
C GLU A 93 17.40 9.43 1.75
N SER A 94 17.10 9.95 0.56
CA SER A 94 16.48 11.27 0.41
C SER A 94 15.01 11.34 0.84
N ILE A 95 14.37 10.20 1.13
CA ILE A 95 13.00 10.17 1.66
C ILE A 95 13.07 10.57 3.14
N VAL A 96 13.12 11.87 3.41
CA VAL A 96 13.14 12.42 4.77
C VAL A 96 11.77 12.19 5.44
N ILE A 97 11.80 11.53 6.59
CA ILE A 97 10.66 11.33 7.47
C ILE A 97 10.62 12.51 8.45
N GLU A 98 10.03 13.64 8.06
CA GLU A 98 9.56 14.67 9.01
C GLU A 98 8.37 14.21 9.87
#